data_AF-A0A7V5V3R0-F1
#
_entry.id   AF-A0A7V5V3R0-F1
#
_cell.length_a   1.000
_cell.length_b   1.000
_cell.length_c   1.000
_cell.angle_alpha   90.00
_cell.angle_beta   90.00
_cell.angle_gamma   90.00
#
_symmetry.space_group_name_H-M   'P 1'
#
loop_
_entity.id
_entity.type
_entity.pdbx_description
1 polymer ?
#
loop_
_entity_poly.entity_id
_entity_poly.type
_entity_poly.pdbx_seq_one_letter_code
_entity_poly.pdbx_strand_id
1 'polypeptide(L)'
;MKLKNIKQTKLNTALKVALLSSSLGLASFANAISFNKGDFIASWDTTVSYGIGIRAQKRDNDLVGKANLNPFVGALDLQGRIDAPGRWSINSDNGNLNYDQWDKISNAIKYTTEFGFSYKSFGGFFRGTSFYDFTNDGKEGLSDTAKEFVGHRTRLLDAYVYKDFDIGSHAASVRLGRQVVSWGESTFIQQGINVINPIDVSKIR
;
A
#
# COMPACT_ATOMS: atom_id res chain seq x y z
N MET A 1 -22.38 50.64 14.00
CA MET A 1 -22.75 49.27 13.57
C MET A 1 -21.47 48.45 13.48
N LYS A 2 -21.18 47.61 14.49
CA LYS A 2 -19.89 46.89 14.63
C LYS A 2 -20.01 45.48 14.03
N LEU A 3 -19.21 45.18 13.00
CA LEU A 3 -19.07 43.84 12.44
C LEU A 3 -18.25 42.96 13.40
N LYS A 4 -18.83 41.84 13.85
CA LYS A 4 -18.17 40.84 14.69
C LYS A 4 -17.36 39.88 13.80
N ASN A 5 -16.06 39.83 14.01
CA ASN A 5 -15.15 38.84 13.44
C ASN A 5 -15.54 37.42 13.90
N ILE A 6 -15.94 36.57 12.95
CA ILE A 6 -16.15 35.14 13.17
C ILE A 6 -14.78 34.45 13.18
N LYS A 7 -14.45 33.85 14.32
CA LYS A 7 -13.17 33.18 14.61
C LYS A 7 -12.94 31.96 13.71
N GLN A 8 -11.98 32.04 12.79
CA GLN A 8 -11.43 30.91 12.01
C GLN A 8 -10.45 30.05 12.82
N THR A 9 -10.78 29.63 14.05
CA THR A 9 -9.81 28.92 14.93
C THR A 9 -10.18 27.49 15.33
N LYS A 10 -11.07 26.82 14.59
CA LYS A 10 -11.41 25.40 14.88
C LYS A 10 -11.30 24.44 13.68
N LEU A 11 -10.67 24.82 12.57
CA LEU A 11 -10.55 23.94 11.39
C LEU A 11 -9.21 23.19 11.30
N ASN A 12 -8.16 23.63 12.00
CA ASN A 12 -6.81 23.06 11.85
C ASN A 12 -6.48 21.89 12.80
N THR A 13 -7.37 21.55 13.75
CA THR A 13 -7.10 20.49 14.74
C THR A 13 -7.72 19.14 14.35
N ALA A 14 -8.74 19.12 13.47
CA ALA A 14 -9.42 17.88 13.07
C ALA A 14 -8.73 17.13 11.91
N LEU A 15 -7.80 17.76 11.19
CA LEU A 15 -7.19 17.19 9.99
C LEU A 15 -5.89 16.40 10.24
N LYS A 16 -5.56 16.07 11.51
CA LYS A 16 -4.26 15.45 11.87
C LYS A 16 -4.32 14.04 12.49
N VAL A 17 -5.46 13.34 12.51
CA VAL A 17 -5.59 12.06 13.27
C VAL A 17 -6.02 10.83 12.45
N ALA A 18 -6.28 10.92 11.15
CA ALA A 18 -6.90 9.78 10.43
C ALA A 18 -5.97 8.69 9.86
N LEU A 19 -4.63 8.77 9.99
CA LEU A 19 -3.70 7.76 9.42
C LEU A 19 -2.51 7.45 10.35
N LEU A 20 -2.78 7.23 11.63
CA LEU A 20 -1.83 6.53 12.52
C LEU A 20 -2.31 5.10 12.76
N SER A 21 -2.22 4.25 11.74
CA SER A 21 -1.94 2.84 11.98
C SER A 21 -0.49 2.75 12.45
N SER A 22 -0.27 2.99 13.74
CA SER A 22 1.01 2.77 14.40
C SER A 22 1.32 1.28 14.34
N SER A 23 2.02 0.85 13.30
CA SER A 23 2.67 -0.46 13.26
C SER A 23 3.73 -0.46 14.37
N LEU A 24 3.44 -1.10 15.50
CA LEU A 24 4.45 -1.35 16.52
C LEU A 24 5.48 -2.33 15.94
N GLY A 25 6.76 -1.89 15.94
CA GLY A 25 8.00 -2.66 15.77
C GLY A 25 7.95 -4.00 15.03
N LEU A 26 8.43 -4.00 13.79
CA LEU A 26 8.64 -5.21 12.97
C LEU A 26 9.87 -5.99 13.47
N ALA A 27 9.73 -7.30 13.68
CA ALA A 27 10.87 -8.21 13.57
C ALA A 27 11.08 -8.45 12.07
N SER A 28 12.11 -7.84 11.49
CA SER A 28 12.53 -8.12 10.12
C SER A 28 13.75 -9.03 10.14
N PHE A 29 13.60 -10.23 9.59
CA PHE A 29 14.73 -11.13 9.35
C PHE A 29 15.15 -10.94 7.90
N ALA A 30 16.35 -10.40 7.70
CA ALA A 30 16.99 -10.33 6.39
C ALA A 30 18.12 -11.37 6.36
N ASN A 31 18.04 -12.32 5.43
CA ASN A 31 19.13 -13.26 5.15
C ASN A 31 19.57 -13.05 3.71
N ALA A 32 20.86 -12.83 3.52
CA ALA A 32 21.51 -12.69 2.23
C ALA A 32 22.53 -13.81 2.07
N ILE A 33 22.46 -14.54 0.96
CA ILE A 33 23.44 -15.54 0.57
C ILE A 33 24.13 -15.04 -0.68
N SER A 34 25.42 -14.73 -0.59
CA SER A 34 26.25 -14.34 -1.72
C SER A 34 27.15 -15.50 -2.15
N PHE A 35 27.15 -15.81 -3.43
CA PHE A 35 28.05 -16.77 -4.06
C PHE A 35 28.95 -16.04 -5.05
N ASN A 36 30.26 -16.24 -4.93
CA ASN A 36 31.24 -15.67 -5.83
C ASN A 36 32.22 -16.77 -6.25
N LYS A 37 32.26 -17.07 -7.55
CA LYS A 37 33.18 -18.05 -8.15
C LYS A 37 33.69 -17.52 -9.49
N GLY A 38 34.83 -16.84 -9.45
CA GLY A 38 35.46 -16.24 -10.62
C GLY A 38 34.58 -15.15 -11.21
N ASP A 39 34.21 -15.30 -12.48
CA ASP A 39 33.35 -14.32 -13.17
C ASP A 39 31.86 -14.47 -12.82
N PHE A 40 31.48 -15.51 -12.07
CA PHE A 40 30.09 -15.74 -11.66
C PHE A 40 29.83 -15.19 -10.26
N ILE A 41 28.92 -14.23 -10.16
CA ILE A 41 28.46 -13.65 -8.90
C ILE A 41 26.95 -13.83 -8.82
N ALA A 42 26.46 -14.38 -7.72
CA ALA A 42 25.03 -14.47 -7.43
C ALA A 42 24.73 -14.01 -6.00
N SER A 43 23.56 -13.39 -5.81
CA SER A 43 23.02 -13.08 -4.49
C SER A 43 21.58 -13.57 -4.41
N TRP A 44 21.23 -14.08 -3.24
CA TRP A 44 19.86 -14.37 -2.87
C TRP A 44 19.55 -13.65 -1.56
N ASP A 45 18.70 -12.64 -1.64
CA ASP A 45 18.26 -11.82 -0.53
C ASP A 45 16.81 -12.16 -0.20
N THR A 46 16.53 -12.45 1.06
CA THR A 46 15.17 -12.73 1.54
C THR A 46 14.88 -11.87 2.74
N THR A 47 13.78 -11.12 2.66
CA THR A 47 13.24 -10.27 3.72
C THR A 47 11.90 -10.82 4.18
N VAL A 48 11.82 -11.17 5.46
CA VAL A 48 10.56 -11.50 6.13
C VAL A 48 10.24 -10.39 7.12
N SER A 49 9.01 -9.92 7.11
CA SER A 49 8.50 -8.91 8.05
C SER A 49 7.15 -9.34 8.60
N TYR A 50 6.93 -9.18 9.90
CA TYR A 50 5.65 -9.40 10.55
C TYR A 50 5.19 -8.14 11.26
N GLY A 51 3.95 -7.72 11.03
CA GLY A 51 3.40 -6.49 11.58
C GLY A 51 1.95 -6.64 12.05
N ILE A 52 1.63 -5.96 13.14
CA ILE A 52 0.28 -5.89 13.70
C ILE A 52 -0.15 -4.42 13.77
N GLY A 53 -1.36 -4.13 13.29
CA GLY A 53 -2.04 -2.86 13.45
C GLY A 53 -3.28 -3.02 14.32
N ILE A 54 -3.48 -2.12 15.27
CA ILE A 54 -4.62 -2.14 16.20
C ILE A 54 -5.34 -0.80 16.13
N ARG A 55 -6.68 -0.81 16.18
CA ARG A 55 -7.49 0.39 16.29
C ARG A 55 -7.42 0.94 17.72
N ALA A 56 -6.72 2.04 17.96
CA ALA A 56 -6.54 2.57 19.32
C ALA A 56 -7.78 3.28 19.90
N GLN A 57 -8.62 3.86 19.03
CA GLN A 57 -9.74 4.73 19.45
C GLN A 57 -11.09 4.17 18.99
N LYS A 58 -12.11 4.45 19.80
CA LYS A 58 -13.50 4.16 19.44
C LYS A 58 -13.90 4.84 18.13
N ARG A 59 -14.91 4.26 17.48
CA ARG A 59 -15.49 4.79 16.26
C ARG A 59 -16.00 6.22 16.47
N ASP A 60 -15.66 7.09 15.53
CA ASP A 60 -16.23 8.43 15.44
C ASP A 60 -17.40 8.39 14.44
N ASN A 61 -18.58 8.75 14.92
CA ASN A 61 -19.80 8.77 14.11
C ASN A 61 -19.69 9.78 12.97
N ASP A 62 -18.90 10.85 13.12
CA ASP A 62 -18.66 11.83 12.05
C ASP A 62 -17.86 11.27 10.87
N LEU A 63 -17.31 10.05 10.99
CA LEU A 63 -16.62 9.33 9.92
C LEU A 63 -17.45 8.19 9.31
N VAL A 64 -18.66 7.97 9.81
CA VAL A 64 -19.60 6.95 9.33
C VAL A 64 -20.70 7.61 8.52
N GLY A 65 -21.15 6.98 7.43
CA GLY A 65 -22.23 7.51 6.61
C GLY A 65 -23.54 7.63 7.39
N LYS A 66 -24.28 8.73 7.17
CA LYS A 66 -25.57 9.03 7.83
C LYS A 66 -26.54 7.84 7.74
N ALA A 67 -26.60 7.18 6.57
CA ALA A 67 -27.47 6.03 6.35
C ALA A 67 -27.04 4.75 7.11
N ASN A 68 -25.74 4.62 7.45
CA ASN A 68 -25.24 3.51 8.27
C ASN A 68 -25.46 3.75 9.77
N LEU A 69 -25.57 5.02 10.20
CA LEU A 69 -25.96 5.37 11.58
C LEU A 69 -27.48 5.34 11.77
N ASN A 70 -28.22 5.85 10.78
CA ASN A 70 -29.67 5.87 10.75
C ASN A 70 -30.18 5.47 9.36
N PRO A 71 -30.60 4.20 9.17
CA PRO A 71 -31.15 3.71 7.90
C PRO A 71 -32.37 4.49 7.39
N PHE A 72 -33.07 5.20 8.27
CA PHE A 72 -34.27 5.98 7.95
C PHE A 72 -33.97 7.48 7.77
N VAL A 73 -32.70 7.90 7.72
CA VAL A 73 -32.34 9.32 7.54
C VAL A 73 -32.99 9.95 6.31
N GLY A 74 -33.26 9.16 5.26
CA GLY A 74 -33.94 9.64 4.06
C GLY A 74 -35.41 10.02 4.24
N ALA A 75 -36.06 9.55 5.32
CA ALA A 75 -37.45 9.86 5.65
C ALA A 75 -37.61 11.15 6.47
N LEU A 76 -36.50 11.74 6.94
CA LEU A 76 -36.50 13.03 7.62
C LEU A 76 -36.74 14.18 6.62
N ASP A 77 -37.21 15.31 7.14
CA ASP A 77 -37.26 16.56 6.39
C ASP A 77 -35.86 17.07 6.03
N LEU A 78 -35.78 18.09 5.18
CA LEU A 78 -34.49 18.59 4.70
C LEU A 78 -33.57 19.03 5.85
N GLN A 79 -34.12 19.70 6.86
CA GLN A 79 -33.33 20.17 8.01
C GLN A 79 -32.86 18.99 8.86
N GLY A 80 -33.72 18.02 9.15
CA GLY A 80 -33.33 16.79 9.86
C GLY A 80 -32.26 15.98 9.14
N ARG A 81 -32.26 15.97 7.80
CA ARG A 81 -31.20 15.33 6.99
C ARG A 81 -29.87 16.07 7.09
N ILE A 82 -29.88 17.39 7.11
CA ILE A 82 -28.69 18.23 7.25
C ILE A 82 -28.08 18.02 8.64
N ASP A 83 -28.90 18.08 9.68
CA ASP A 83 -28.49 18.02 11.08
C ASP A 83 -28.14 16.61 11.58
N ALA A 84 -28.57 15.56 10.87
CA ALA A 84 -28.25 14.17 11.24
C ALA A 84 -26.72 13.95 11.36
N PRO A 85 -26.24 13.19 12.36
CA PRO A 85 -24.81 12.92 12.51
C PRO A 85 -24.27 12.02 11.38
N GLY A 86 -22.97 12.14 11.10
CA GLY A 86 -22.29 11.32 10.11
C GLY A 86 -22.08 11.98 8.75
N ARG A 87 -21.36 11.28 7.87
CA ARG A 87 -20.98 11.75 6.53
C ARG A 87 -22.07 11.50 5.51
N TRP A 88 -22.01 12.27 4.43
CA TRP A 88 -22.92 12.14 3.31
C TRP A 88 -22.88 10.76 2.63
N SER A 89 -21.69 10.15 2.53
CA SER A 89 -21.46 8.91 1.78
C SER A 89 -21.17 7.73 2.68
N ILE A 90 -21.71 6.56 2.32
CA ILE A 90 -21.43 5.25 2.93
C ILE A 90 -20.23 4.55 2.27
N ASN A 91 -19.78 4.99 1.09
CA ASN A 91 -18.77 4.24 0.30
C ASN A 91 -17.34 4.30 0.88
N SER A 92 -17.15 4.93 2.05
CA SER A 92 -15.83 5.15 2.64
C SER A 92 -15.81 4.98 4.16
N ASP A 93 -16.79 4.27 4.73
CA ASP A 93 -16.87 4.02 6.17
C ASP A 93 -16.66 2.56 6.56
N ASN A 94 -16.54 1.61 5.61
CA ASN A 94 -16.26 0.20 5.93
C ASN A 94 -15.03 0.03 6.84
N GLY A 95 -13.96 0.80 6.66
CA GLY A 95 -12.81 0.77 7.58
C GLY A 95 -13.16 1.19 9.01
N ASN A 96 -14.17 2.04 9.18
CA ASN A 96 -14.71 2.38 10.50
C ASN A 96 -15.69 1.34 11.02
N LEU A 97 -16.53 0.77 10.17
CA LEU A 97 -17.59 -0.18 10.53
C LEU A 97 -17.06 -1.59 10.85
N ASN A 98 -15.96 -1.97 10.22
CA ASN A 98 -15.43 -3.34 10.28
C ASN A 98 -14.56 -3.65 11.49
N TYR A 99 -14.16 -2.64 12.28
CA TYR A 99 -13.25 -2.82 13.40
C TYR A 99 -13.65 -1.90 14.55
N ASP A 100 -13.76 -2.45 15.74
CA ASP A 100 -14.03 -1.71 16.96
C ASP A 100 -12.74 -1.35 17.70
N GLN A 101 -12.87 -0.61 18.80
CA GLN A 101 -11.71 -0.21 19.58
C GLN A 101 -10.96 -1.45 20.08
N TRP A 102 -9.64 -1.43 19.91
CA TRP A 102 -8.70 -2.49 20.25
C TRP A 102 -8.73 -3.71 19.33
N ASP A 103 -9.56 -3.71 18.30
CA ASP A 103 -9.49 -4.73 17.26
C ASP A 103 -8.20 -4.62 16.46
N LYS A 104 -7.67 -5.77 16.07
CA LYS A 104 -6.63 -5.85 15.04
C LYS A 104 -7.24 -5.40 13.73
N ILE A 105 -6.65 -4.39 13.09
CA ILE A 105 -7.00 -3.94 11.75
C ILE A 105 -6.12 -4.61 10.69
N SER A 106 -4.94 -5.07 11.09
CA SER A 106 -4.03 -5.87 10.28
C SER A 106 -3.18 -6.75 11.19
N ASN A 107 -2.89 -7.96 10.74
CA ASN A 107 -2.00 -8.89 11.40
C ASN A 107 -1.33 -9.71 10.30
N ALA A 108 -0.26 -9.18 9.71
CA ALA A 108 0.27 -9.68 8.46
C ALA A 108 1.73 -10.12 8.56
N ILE A 109 2.02 -11.27 7.95
CA ILE A 109 3.37 -11.67 7.58
C ILE A 109 3.58 -11.38 6.09
N LYS A 110 4.72 -10.77 5.76
CA LYS A 110 5.14 -10.49 4.40
C LYS A 110 6.51 -11.10 4.17
N TYR A 111 6.64 -11.73 3.01
CA TYR A 111 7.84 -12.39 2.50
C TYR A 111 8.21 -11.73 1.17
N THR A 112 9.44 -11.26 1.03
CA THR A 112 9.98 -10.75 -0.23
C THR A 112 11.31 -11.43 -0.49
N THR A 113 11.51 -11.90 -1.71
CA THR A 113 12.72 -12.60 -2.09
C THR A 113 13.24 -12.10 -3.42
N GLU A 114 14.55 -11.97 -3.48
CA GLU A 114 15.28 -11.33 -4.56
C GLU A 114 16.46 -12.23 -4.90
N PHE A 115 16.61 -12.51 -6.18
CA PHE A 115 17.72 -13.31 -6.68
C PHE A 115 18.34 -12.57 -7.85
N GLY A 116 19.64 -12.31 -7.75
CA GLY A 116 20.44 -11.71 -8.80
C GLY A 116 21.58 -12.64 -9.15
N PHE A 117 21.92 -12.71 -10.44
CA PHE A 117 23.18 -13.29 -10.86
C PHE A 117 23.79 -12.51 -12.02
N SER A 118 25.12 -12.60 -12.12
CA SER A 118 25.90 -12.01 -13.19
C SER A 118 27.05 -12.95 -13.56
N TYR A 119 27.35 -13.00 -14.85
CA TYR A 119 28.46 -13.72 -15.44
C TYR A 119 29.02 -12.89 -16.60
N LYS A 120 30.18 -12.28 -16.39
CA LYS A 120 30.81 -11.36 -17.36
C LYS A 120 29.83 -10.26 -17.78
N SER A 121 29.37 -10.27 -19.02
CA SER A 121 28.42 -9.30 -19.57
C SER A 121 26.98 -9.80 -19.65
N PHE A 122 26.66 -10.92 -19.01
CA PHE A 122 25.29 -11.44 -18.91
C PHE A 122 24.84 -11.46 -17.46
N GLY A 123 23.54 -11.27 -17.22
CA GLY A 123 22.98 -11.46 -15.89
C GLY A 123 21.47 -11.59 -15.89
N GLY A 124 20.93 -11.76 -14.69
CA GLY A 124 19.51 -11.86 -14.49
C GLY A 124 19.10 -11.42 -13.10
N PHE A 125 17.83 -11.02 -12.99
CA PHE A 125 17.24 -10.58 -11.75
C PHE A 125 15.81 -11.07 -11.64
N PHE A 126 15.47 -11.55 -10.45
CA PHE A 126 14.16 -12.03 -10.06
C PHE A 126 13.77 -11.38 -8.73
N ARG A 127 12.54 -10.92 -8.62
CA ARG A 127 11.96 -10.40 -7.37
C ARG A 127 10.51 -10.85 -7.24
N GLY A 128 10.21 -11.56 -6.17
CA GLY A 128 8.88 -11.99 -5.79
C GLY A 128 8.49 -11.48 -4.40
N THR A 129 7.20 -11.23 -4.18
CA THR A 129 6.68 -10.87 -2.86
C THR A 129 5.36 -11.59 -2.59
N SER A 130 5.15 -12.00 -1.35
CA SER A 130 3.90 -12.57 -0.87
C SER A 130 3.56 -11.99 0.50
N PHE A 131 2.28 -11.86 0.81
CA PHE A 131 1.84 -11.55 2.17
C PHE A 131 0.58 -12.35 2.53
N TYR A 132 0.39 -12.54 3.83
CA TYR A 132 -0.80 -13.16 4.42
C TYR A 132 -1.17 -12.40 5.71
N ASP A 133 -2.40 -11.92 5.79
CA ASP A 133 -2.99 -11.18 6.91
C ASP A 133 -4.04 -12.03 7.61
N PHE A 134 -3.67 -12.55 8.78
CA PHE A 134 -4.48 -13.44 9.61
C PHE A 134 -5.80 -12.78 10.09
N THR A 135 -5.87 -11.45 10.10
CA THR A 135 -7.08 -10.72 10.51
C THR A 135 -8.06 -10.55 9.35
N ASN A 136 -7.57 -10.38 8.12
CA ASN A 136 -8.39 -9.97 6.99
C ASN A 136 -8.70 -11.10 5.99
N ASP A 137 -7.91 -12.18 5.95
CA ASP A 137 -8.08 -13.29 5.03
C ASP A 137 -9.43 -14.03 5.20
N GLY A 138 -9.80 -14.32 6.45
CA GLY A 138 -11.03 -15.03 6.80
C GLY A 138 -12.25 -14.13 7.04
N LYS A 139 -12.16 -12.82 6.79
CA LYS A 139 -13.21 -11.89 7.21
C LYS A 139 -14.47 -12.06 6.35
N GLU A 140 -15.61 -12.23 7.00
CA GLU A 140 -16.92 -12.30 6.35
C GLU A 140 -17.29 -10.94 5.71
N GLY A 141 -18.11 -10.98 4.66
CA GLY A 141 -18.53 -9.78 3.93
C GLY A 141 -17.49 -9.22 2.95
N LEU A 142 -16.30 -9.82 2.83
CA LEU A 142 -15.34 -9.54 1.77
C LEU A 142 -15.49 -10.55 0.62
N SER A 143 -15.53 -10.04 -0.61
CA SER A 143 -15.41 -10.90 -1.80
C SER A 143 -14.04 -11.54 -1.87
N ASP A 144 -13.91 -12.63 -2.64
CA ASP A 144 -12.62 -13.30 -2.85
C ASP A 144 -11.58 -12.35 -3.44
N THR A 145 -11.98 -11.46 -4.35
CA THR A 145 -11.11 -10.39 -4.85
C THR A 145 -10.66 -9.47 -3.74
N ALA A 146 -11.56 -9.02 -2.84
CA ALA A 146 -11.17 -8.15 -1.73
C ALA A 146 -10.18 -8.86 -0.79
N LYS A 147 -10.39 -10.15 -0.50
CA LYS A 147 -9.45 -10.98 0.27
C LYS A 147 -8.08 -11.09 -0.41
N GLU A 148 -8.01 -11.16 -1.74
CA GLU A 148 -6.73 -11.10 -2.45
C GLU A 148 -6.00 -9.75 -2.24
N PHE A 149 -6.71 -8.65 -2.00
CA PHE A 149 -6.09 -7.34 -1.80
C PHE A 149 -5.74 -7.02 -0.35
N VAL A 150 -6.50 -7.52 0.63
CA VAL A 150 -6.31 -7.19 2.06
C VAL A 150 -5.96 -8.39 2.94
N GLY A 151 -6.22 -9.61 2.48
CA GLY A 151 -5.97 -10.86 3.18
C GLY A 151 -4.68 -11.52 2.72
N HIS A 152 -4.55 -11.88 1.44
CA HIS A 152 -3.36 -12.56 0.95
C HIS A 152 -3.06 -12.20 -0.50
N ARG A 153 -1.77 -12.07 -0.86
CA ARG A 153 -1.39 -11.89 -2.27
C ARG A 153 0.02 -12.30 -2.54
N THR A 154 0.22 -13.00 -3.66
CA THR A 154 1.56 -13.31 -4.20
C THR A 154 1.75 -12.62 -5.55
N ARG A 155 2.92 -12.01 -5.74
CA ARG A 155 3.23 -11.24 -6.94
C ARG A 155 4.67 -11.44 -7.38
N LEU A 156 4.83 -11.67 -8.68
CA LEU A 156 6.08 -11.45 -9.39
C LEU A 156 6.24 -9.95 -9.65
N LEU A 157 7.31 -9.35 -9.14
CA LEU A 157 7.59 -7.93 -9.32
C LEU A 157 8.49 -7.72 -10.53
N ASP A 158 9.63 -8.42 -10.55
CA ASP A 158 10.64 -8.33 -11.60
C ASP A 158 11.12 -9.74 -11.97
N ALA A 159 11.34 -9.97 -13.26
CA ALA A 159 11.93 -11.18 -13.80
C ALA A 159 12.49 -10.87 -15.19
N TYR A 160 13.79 -10.62 -15.25
CA TYR A 160 14.45 -10.26 -16.51
C TYR A 160 15.87 -10.81 -16.58
N VAL A 161 16.35 -10.96 -17.80
CA VAL A 161 17.76 -11.20 -18.12
C VAL A 161 18.30 -10.04 -18.92
N TYR A 162 19.60 -9.83 -18.86
CA TYR A 162 20.26 -8.75 -19.58
C TYR A 162 21.60 -9.21 -20.17
N LYS A 163 21.99 -8.52 -21.25
CA LYS A 163 23.33 -8.61 -21.82
C LYS A 163 23.85 -7.22 -22.08
N ASP A 164 25.04 -6.96 -21.58
CA ASP A 164 25.80 -5.75 -21.80
C ASP A 164 26.85 -5.98 -22.90
N PHE A 165 27.11 -4.95 -23.69
CA PHE A 165 28.06 -4.98 -24.79
C PHE A 165 28.45 -3.56 -25.20
N ASP A 166 29.59 -3.43 -25.87
CA ASP A 166 30.07 -2.15 -26.37
C ASP A 166 29.71 -1.97 -27.85
N ILE A 167 29.19 -0.79 -28.20
CA ILE A 167 29.05 -0.32 -29.58
C ILE A 167 30.00 0.85 -29.78
N GLY A 168 31.18 0.57 -30.34
CA GLY A 168 32.24 1.57 -30.49
C GLY A 168 32.75 2.03 -29.13
N SER A 169 32.54 3.31 -28.79
CA SER A 169 32.90 3.91 -27.50
C SER A 169 31.75 3.97 -26.49
N HIS A 170 30.61 3.34 -26.77
CA HIS A 170 29.41 3.43 -25.95
C HIS A 170 29.05 2.07 -25.35
N ALA A 171 28.76 2.05 -24.04
CA ALA A 171 28.17 0.90 -23.39
C ALA A 171 26.68 0.79 -23.75
N ALA A 172 26.24 -0.40 -24.14
CA ALA A 172 24.87 -0.72 -24.46
C ALA A 172 24.39 -1.94 -23.66
N SER A 173 23.09 -2.00 -23.38
CA SER A 173 22.46 -3.10 -22.66
C SER A 173 21.16 -3.48 -23.34
N VAL A 174 20.94 -4.79 -23.52
CA VAL A 174 19.65 -5.33 -23.96
C VAL A 174 19.07 -6.16 -22.82
N ARG A 175 17.84 -5.85 -22.44
CA ARG A 175 17.11 -6.51 -21.35
C ARG A 175 15.82 -7.12 -21.86
N LEU A 176 15.53 -8.35 -21.47
CA LEU A 176 14.30 -9.05 -21.84
C LEU A 176 13.62 -9.58 -20.58
N GLY A 177 12.35 -9.20 -20.41
CA GLY A 177 11.49 -9.68 -19.32
C GLY A 177 10.70 -8.56 -18.65
N ARG A 178 10.15 -8.88 -17.48
CA ARG A 178 9.41 -7.96 -16.61
C ARG A 178 10.40 -7.16 -15.78
N GLN A 179 10.43 -5.85 -15.96
CA GLN A 179 11.36 -4.95 -15.30
C GLN A 179 10.73 -3.57 -15.11
N VAL A 180 11.25 -2.82 -14.15
CA VAL A 180 11.01 -1.38 -14.07
C VAL A 180 11.97 -0.66 -15.00
N VAL A 181 11.46 0.18 -15.91
CA VAL A 181 12.27 1.01 -16.82
C VAL A 181 12.14 2.47 -16.43
N SER A 182 13.23 3.08 -15.95
CA SER A 182 13.24 4.52 -15.64
C SER A 182 13.97 5.30 -16.74
N TRP A 183 13.27 6.22 -17.40
CA TRP A 183 13.77 7.05 -18.51
C TRP A 183 14.29 8.42 -18.06
N GLY A 184 14.75 8.55 -16.82
CA GLY A 184 15.32 9.80 -16.29
C GLY A 184 14.31 10.90 -15.94
N GLU A 185 13.03 10.73 -16.28
CA GLU A 185 11.95 11.60 -15.81
C GLU A 185 11.45 11.19 -14.42
N SER A 186 10.89 12.12 -13.64
CA SER A 186 10.39 11.79 -12.30
C SER A 186 9.20 10.84 -12.35
N THR A 187 9.16 9.84 -11.46
CA THR A 187 7.97 8.98 -11.25
C THR A 187 6.81 9.73 -10.59
N PHE A 188 7.03 10.96 -10.09
CA PHE A 188 6.00 11.80 -9.48
C PHE A 188 5.23 12.67 -10.47
N ILE A 189 5.80 12.96 -11.64
CA ILE A 189 5.12 13.78 -12.65
C ILE A 189 4.27 12.84 -13.51
N GLN A 190 2.96 12.89 -13.28
CA GLN A 190 2.00 12.21 -14.15
C GLN A 190 2.14 12.75 -15.59
N GLN A 191 2.03 11.87 -16.59
CA GLN A 191 2.18 12.15 -18.04
C GLN A 191 3.60 12.07 -18.67
N GLY A 192 4.64 11.68 -17.91
CA GLY A 192 5.98 11.43 -18.47
C GLY A 192 6.15 10.04 -19.11
N ILE A 193 7.31 9.77 -19.73
CA ILE A 193 7.63 8.46 -20.35
C ILE A 193 7.62 7.31 -19.32
N ASN A 194 7.84 7.64 -18.04
CA ASN A 194 7.80 6.68 -16.94
C ASN A 194 6.40 6.14 -16.60
N VAL A 195 5.33 6.62 -17.25
CA VAL A 195 3.97 6.07 -17.15
C VAL A 195 3.89 4.61 -17.61
N ILE A 196 4.89 4.12 -18.36
CA ILE A 196 4.99 2.71 -18.76
C ILE A 196 5.07 1.74 -17.56
N ASN A 197 5.54 2.20 -16.40
CA ASN A 197 5.54 1.40 -15.17
C ASN A 197 4.25 1.65 -14.39
N PRO A 198 3.35 0.66 -14.26
CA PRO A 198 2.12 0.83 -13.52
C PRO A 198 2.40 1.04 -12.02
N ILE A 199 1.80 2.08 -11.44
CA ILE A 199 1.85 2.33 -9.99
C ILE A 199 0.84 1.45 -9.27
N ASP A 200 1.24 0.92 -8.12
CA ASP A 200 0.34 0.17 -7.24
C ASP A 200 -0.15 1.07 -6.11
N VAL A 201 -1.30 1.70 -6.35
CA VAL A 201 -1.95 2.57 -5.36
C VAL A 201 -2.29 1.86 -4.05
N SER A 202 -2.47 0.53 -4.07
CA SER A 202 -2.82 -0.24 -2.87
C SER A 202 -1.69 -0.31 -1.84
N LYS A 203 -0.46 0.04 -2.24
CA LYS A 203 0.75 0.04 -1.39
C LYS A 203 1.20 1.43 -0.91
N ILE A 204 0.49 2.50 -1.28
CA ILE A 204 0.82 3.88 -0.88
C ILE A 204 0.21 4.24 0.50
N ARG A 205 -0.69 3.40 1.01
CA ARG A 205 -1.45 3.59 2.25
C ARG A 205 -0.82 2.89 3.45
#